data_AF-A0A3P6R782-F1
#
_entry.id   AF-A0A3P6R782-F1
#
_cell.length_a   1.000
_cell.length_b   1.000
_cell.length_c   1.000
_cell.angle_alpha   90.00
_cell.angle_beta   90.00
_cell.angle_gamma   90.00
#
_symmetry.space_group_name_H-M   'P 1'
#
loop_
_entity.id
_entity.type
_entity.pdbx_description
1 polymer ?
#
loop_
_entity_poly.entity_id
_entity_poly.type
_entity_poly.pdbx_seq_one_letter_code
_entity_poly.pdbx_strand_id
1 'polypeptide(L)'
;MLFSLLSGRLLEETVDDNEAAKETRTGIGSFRRHIEERKSLRKSMRSFQGSTRQVPEVPEGPPTPSEDEEEISAEDDFQFGIWLRHRRIDGALNRVPNNFYASLWDTVNRLPHGIKINDTILHWGLTQEMTRREMKFALEVEQALNRIAEPEYREMVVEALWLLGKIDKLVQSEQPNFPRDRPLDIDTVLHKANDIFVEHNCPIRSVAVEILTRLTRELGTIVLECCASGKQCDGARGLCRHLYDSAPAGEFGTSHYLIRAMIIMYT
;
A
#
# COMPACT_ATOMS: atom_id res chain seq x y z
N MET A 1 0.85 -15.89 -10.80
CA MET A 1 1.20 -15.13 -9.58
C MET A 1 1.35 -13.62 -9.82
N LEU A 2 2.07 -13.15 -10.86
CA LEU A 2 2.04 -11.73 -11.27
C LEU A 2 0.62 -11.19 -11.47
N PHE A 3 -0.28 -12.00 -12.04
CA PHE A 3 -1.68 -11.62 -12.20
C PHE A 3 -2.44 -11.36 -10.88
N SER A 4 -2.09 -12.06 -9.79
CA SER A 4 -2.72 -11.84 -8.47
C SER A 4 -2.17 -10.59 -7.77
N LEU A 5 -0.90 -10.25 -8.02
CA LEU A 5 -0.25 -9.00 -7.60
C LEU A 5 -0.86 -7.79 -8.31
N LEU A 6 -1.09 -7.91 -9.62
CA LEU A 6 -1.62 -6.84 -10.47
C LEU A 6 -3.15 -6.65 -10.33
N SER A 7 -3.89 -7.71 -9.99
CA SER A 7 -5.35 -7.68 -9.91
C SER A 7 -5.89 -7.36 -8.50
N GLY A 8 -5.03 -7.18 -7.48
CA GLY A 8 -5.47 -7.02 -6.08
C GLY A 8 -5.97 -8.30 -5.41
N ARG A 9 -5.97 -9.43 -6.13
CA ARG A 9 -6.44 -10.74 -5.64
C ARG A 9 -5.52 -11.39 -4.63
N LEU A 10 -4.28 -10.91 -4.48
CA LEU A 10 -3.40 -11.39 -3.41
C LEU A 10 -3.95 -11.05 -2.01
N LEU A 11 -4.76 -9.99 -1.91
CA LEU A 11 -5.45 -9.58 -0.68
C LEU A 11 -6.86 -10.18 -0.55
N GLU A 12 -7.34 -10.91 -1.56
CA GLU A 12 -8.61 -11.62 -1.50
C GLU A 12 -8.39 -12.93 -0.74
N GLU A 13 -8.96 -13.04 0.46
CA GLU A 13 -9.20 -14.36 1.05
C GLU A 13 -10.32 -15.04 0.25
N THR A 14 -10.07 -16.28 -0.20
CA THR A 14 -11.15 -17.20 -0.52
C THR A 14 -11.90 -17.47 0.79
N VAL A 15 -13.09 -16.91 0.92
CA VAL A 15 -14.02 -17.30 1.99
C VAL A 15 -14.26 -18.80 1.81
N ASP A 16 -13.89 -19.62 2.79
CA ASP A 16 -14.34 -21.01 2.82
C ASP A 16 -15.88 -20.98 2.84
N ASP A 17 -16.53 -21.70 1.93
CA ASP A 17 -17.99 -21.68 1.69
C ASP A 17 -18.86 -22.04 2.93
N ASN A 18 -18.25 -22.31 4.09
CA ASN A 18 -18.92 -22.59 5.35
C ASN A 18 -19.09 -21.38 6.28
N GLU A 19 -18.51 -20.21 5.98
CA GLU A 19 -18.71 -19.01 6.81
C GLU A 19 -19.64 -18.02 6.12
N ALA A 20 -20.90 -18.00 6.59
CA ALA A 20 -21.92 -17.06 6.18
C ALA A 20 -21.34 -15.64 6.07
N ALA A 21 -21.70 -14.94 4.98
CA ALA A 21 -21.33 -13.57 4.67
C ALA A 21 -21.70 -12.62 5.82
N LYS A 22 -20.86 -12.57 6.85
CA LYS A 22 -20.85 -11.48 7.82
C LYS A 22 -20.27 -10.29 7.08
N GLU A 23 -20.96 -9.15 7.13
CA GLU A 23 -20.40 -7.87 6.69
C GLU A 23 -19.04 -7.69 7.39
N THR A 24 -17.98 -7.96 6.66
CA THR A 24 -16.62 -7.94 7.19
C THR A 24 -16.22 -6.48 7.23
N ARG A 25 -16.17 -5.94 8.44
CA ARG A 25 -15.64 -4.61 8.76
C ARG A 25 -14.11 -4.61 8.59
N THR A 26 -13.63 -5.08 7.45
CA THR A 26 -12.22 -5.08 7.07
C THR A 26 -11.97 -3.90 6.15
N GLY A 27 -10.89 -3.15 6.38
CA GLY A 27 -10.42 -2.14 5.41
C GLY A 27 -10.19 -2.76 4.03
N ILE A 28 -9.90 -4.07 3.99
CA ILE A 28 -9.57 -4.82 2.78
C ILE A 28 -10.76 -5.21 1.90
N GLY A 29 -11.89 -5.65 2.47
CA GLY A 29 -13.10 -5.96 1.70
C GLY A 29 -13.71 -4.75 0.99
N SER A 30 -13.41 -3.55 1.49
CA SER A 30 -13.79 -2.27 0.89
C SER A 30 -13.01 -1.97 -0.40
N PHE A 31 -11.81 -2.54 -0.59
CA PHE A 31 -10.93 -2.22 -1.72
C PHE A 31 -11.51 -2.60 -3.08
N ARG A 32 -12.10 -3.79 -3.21
CA ARG A 32 -12.68 -4.22 -4.49
C ARG A 32 -13.89 -3.38 -4.85
N ARG A 33 -14.78 -3.12 -3.89
CA ARG A 33 -15.97 -2.29 -4.09
C ARG A 33 -15.58 -0.88 -4.53
N HIS A 34 -14.59 -0.26 -3.91
CA HIS A 34 -14.13 1.08 -4.31
C HIS A 34 -13.34 1.11 -5.62
N ILE A 35 -12.57 0.06 -5.94
CA ILE A 35 -11.91 -0.07 -7.26
C ILE A 35 -12.96 -0.28 -8.36
N GLU A 36 -13.98 -1.09 -8.13
CA GLU A 36 -15.08 -1.36 -9.07
C GLU A 36 -16.03 -0.16 -9.23
N GLU A 37 -16.44 0.49 -8.13
CA GLU A 37 -17.20 1.75 -8.13
C GLU A 37 -16.45 2.84 -8.90
N ARG A 38 -15.12 2.94 -8.75
CA ARG A 38 -14.30 3.93 -9.49
C ARG A 38 -14.10 3.58 -10.96
N LYS A 39 -13.96 2.30 -11.32
CA LYS A 39 -13.99 1.87 -12.72
C LYS A 39 -15.34 2.20 -13.36
N SER A 40 -16.43 2.08 -12.59
CA SER A 40 -17.79 2.44 -13.01
C SER A 40 -17.96 3.95 -13.21
N LEU A 41 -17.48 4.78 -12.27
CA LEU A 41 -17.50 6.25 -12.37
C LEU A 41 -16.71 6.77 -13.58
N ARG A 42 -15.49 6.24 -13.81
CA ARG A 42 -14.67 6.58 -14.98
C ARG A 42 -15.34 6.19 -16.31
N LYS A 43 -16.10 5.08 -16.31
CA LYS A 43 -16.88 4.64 -17.47
C LYS A 43 -18.11 5.53 -17.70
N SER A 44 -18.77 5.98 -16.63
CA SER A 44 -19.91 6.89 -16.68
C SER A 44 -19.50 8.28 -17.21
N MET A 45 -18.41 8.87 -16.72
CA MET A 45 -17.91 10.16 -17.21
C MET A 45 -17.47 10.12 -18.68
N ARG A 46 -16.83 9.02 -19.12
CA ARG A 46 -16.50 8.80 -20.54
C ARG A 46 -17.73 8.60 -21.43
N SER A 47 -18.82 8.04 -20.90
CA SER A 47 -20.08 7.92 -21.66
C SER A 47 -20.81 9.25 -21.82
N PHE A 48 -20.63 10.19 -20.88
CA PHE A 48 -21.25 11.51 -20.92
C PHE A 48 -20.61 12.41 -22.00
N GLN A 49 -19.29 12.29 -22.22
CA GLN A 49 -18.59 12.99 -23.32
C GLN A 49 -18.87 12.40 -24.71
N GLY A 50 -19.51 11.23 -24.81
CA GLY A 50 -19.83 10.56 -26.07
C GLY A 50 -21.15 10.97 -26.71
N SER A 51 -21.97 11.79 -26.05
CA SER A 51 -23.33 12.11 -26.50
C SER A 51 -23.66 13.60 -26.43
N THR A 52 -22.89 14.45 -27.12
CA THR A 52 -23.39 15.77 -27.52
C THR A 52 -22.75 16.20 -28.83
N ARG A 53 -23.37 15.82 -29.95
CA ARG A 53 -23.07 16.42 -31.26
C ARG A 53 -24.38 16.57 -32.03
N GLN A 54 -24.99 17.74 -31.90
CA GLN A 54 -25.77 18.43 -32.94
C GLN A 54 -26.31 19.75 -32.37
N VAL A 55 -25.75 20.88 -32.82
CA VAL A 55 -26.46 22.17 -32.87
C VAL A 55 -26.08 22.84 -34.20
N PRO A 56 -27.02 23.49 -34.93
CA PRO A 56 -26.79 24.11 -36.24
C PRO A 56 -26.20 25.53 -36.17
N GLU A 57 -25.53 25.97 -37.25
CA GLU A 57 -25.02 27.34 -37.54
C GLU A 57 -26.18 28.38 -37.63
N VAL A 58 -26.07 29.69 -37.29
CA VAL A 58 -25.42 30.89 -37.93
C VAL A 58 -25.92 32.16 -37.11
N PRO A 59 -25.48 33.45 -37.23
CA PRO A 59 -24.16 34.15 -37.28
C PRO A 59 -23.94 35.23 -36.16
N GLU A 60 -22.78 35.89 -36.27
CA GLU A 60 -22.01 36.84 -35.45
C GLU A 60 -22.65 38.14 -34.90
N GLY A 61 -22.15 38.57 -33.72
CA GLY A 61 -22.24 39.92 -33.10
C GLY A 61 -21.06 40.15 -32.13
N PRO A 62 -20.66 41.41 -31.82
CA PRO A 62 -19.31 41.79 -31.35
C PRO A 62 -19.04 41.51 -29.85
N PRO A 63 -17.76 41.40 -29.42
CA PRO A 63 -17.42 40.87 -28.11
C PRO A 63 -17.56 41.93 -27.01
N THR A 64 -18.28 41.58 -25.96
CA THR A 64 -18.20 42.23 -24.64
C THR A 64 -17.23 41.43 -23.76
N PRO A 65 -16.36 42.06 -22.95
CA PRO A 65 -15.45 41.33 -22.08
C PRO A 65 -16.27 40.78 -20.90
N SER A 66 -16.55 39.48 -20.90
CA SER A 66 -17.10 38.79 -19.72
C SER A 66 -15.96 38.33 -18.83
N GLU A 67 -16.20 38.48 -17.52
CA GLU A 67 -15.31 38.27 -16.40
C GLU A 67 -15.14 36.77 -16.08
N ASP A 68 -14.71 35.97 -17.07
CA ASP A 68 -14.66 34.50 -16.97
C ASP A 68 -13.24 33.92 -17.13
N GLU A 69 -12.21 34.56 -16.54
CA GLU A 69 -10.83 34.04 -16.55
C GLU A 69 -10.36 33.45 -15.20
N GLU A 70 -11.27 33.09 -14.28
CA GLU A 70 -10.92 32.46 -13.00
C GLU A 70 -11.59 31.08 -12.76
N GLU A 71 -11.70 30.23 -13.78
CA GLU A 71 -12.04 28.79 -13.58
C GLU A 71 -10.99 27.85 -14.17
N ILE A 72 -9.70 28.08 -13.85
CA ILE A 72 -8.64 27.08 -14.06
C ILE A 72 -7.82 26.96 -12.78
N SER A 73 -8.25 26.13 -11.82
CA SER A 73 -7.34 25.64 -10.74
C SER A 73 -7.89 24.53 -9.81
N ALA A 74 -9.13 24.06 -9.88
CA ALA A 74 -9.69 23.19 -8.83
C ALA A 74 -9.68 21.67 -9.13
N GLU A 75 -9.38 21.23 -10.36
CA GLU A 75 -9.50 19.81 -10.75
C GLU A 75 -8.21 18.97 -10.54
N ASP A 76 -7.03 19.61 -10.45
CA ASP A 76 -5.74 18.91 -10.31
C ASP A 76 -5.34 18.56 -8.86
N ASP A 77 -6.08 19.07 -7.85
CA ASP A 77 -5.85 18.78 -6.43
C ASP A 77 -6.46 17.43 -5.96
N PHE A 78 -7.11 16.70 -6.87
CA PHE A 78 -8.08 15.65 -6.51
C PHE A 78 -7.54 14.24 -6.22
N GLN A 79 -6.23 13.98 -6.27
CA GLN A 79 -5.72 12.59 -6.23
C GLN A 79 -4.73 12.26 -5.11
N PHE A 80 -4.03 13.24 -4.52
CA PHE A 80 -3.06 12.99 -3.45
C PHE A 80 -3.70 12.93 -2.05
N GLY A 81 -3.19 12.03 -1.22
CA GLY A 81 -3.58 11.82 0.16
C GLY A 81 -4.79 10.90 0.36
N ILE A 82 -5.35 10.27 -0.68
CA ILE A 82 -6.51 9.37 -0.55
C ILE A 82 -6.14 8.13 0.26
N TRP A 83 -5.06 7.45 -0.12
CA TRP A 83 -4.64 6.22 0.53
C TRP A 83 -3.93 6.51 1.85
N LEU A 84 -3.21 7.63 1.93
CA LEU A 84 -2.64 8.11 3.19
C LEU A 84 -3.75 8.35 4.23
N ARG A 85 -4.85 9.01 3.84
CA ARG A 85 -6.02 9.20 4.72
C ARG A 85 -6.63 7.86 5.13
N HIS A 86 -6.77 6.93 4.20
CA HIS A 86 -7.29 5.59 4.51
C HIS A 86 -6.44 4.87 5.55
N ARG A 87 -5.10 4.85 5.35
CA ARG A 87 -4.16 4.27 6.30
C ARG A 87 -4.20 4.94 7.67
N ARG A 88 -4.31 6.28 7.71
CA ARG A 88 -4.45 7.00 8.97
C ARG A 88 -5.72 6.61 9.73
N ILE A 89 -6.84 6.43 9.02
CA ILE A 89 -8.11 6.01 9.63
C ILE A 89 -8.00 4.57 10.14
N ASP A 90 -7.55 3.63 9.31
CA ASP A 90 -7.46 2.22 9.70
C ASP A 90 -6.44 2.02 10.82
N GLY A 91 -5.31 2.70 10.75
CA GLY A 91 -4.26 2.65 11.78
C GLY A 91 -4.69 3.27 13.09
N ALA A 92 -5.45 4.38 13.07
CA ALA A 92 -6.01 4.96 14.28
C ALA A 92 -7.07 4.05 14.93
N LEU A 93 -7.76 3.24 14.13
CA LEU A 93 -8.76 2.28 14.59
C LEU A 93 -8.19 0.88 14.87
N ASN A 94 -6.88 0.66 14.69
CA ASN A 94 -6.23 -0.65 14.76
C ASN A 94 -6.94 -1.73 13.93
N ARG A 95 -7.38 -1.37 12.72
CA ARG A 95 -8.05 -2.34 11.85
C ARG A 95 -7.02 -3.28 11.25
N VAL A 96 -7.35 -4.57 11.23
CA VAL A 96 -6.49 -5.60 10.66
C VAL A 96 -7.29 -6.45 9.67
N PRO A 97 -6.61 -7.12 8.71
CA PRO A 97 -7.24 -8.13 7.87
C PRO A 97 -7.94 -9.22 8.69
N ASN A 98 -8.90 -9.90 8.07
CA ASN A 98 -9.43 -11.14 8.62
C ASN A 98 -8.30 -12.16 8.82
N ASN A 99 -8.44 -13.00 9.85
CA ASN A 99 -7.44 -14.01 10.19
C ASN A 99 -6.02 -13.48 10.44
N PHE A 100 -5.83 -12.16 10.59
CA PHE A 100 -4.52 -11.53 10.76
C PHE A 100 -3.74 -12.16 11.91
N TYR A 101 -4.33 -12.22 13.11
CA TYR A 101 -3.66 -12.78 14.30
C TYR A 101 -3.33 -14.27 14.13
N ALA A 102 -4.23 -15.05 13.53
CA ALA A 102 -3.98 -16.47 13.29
C ALA A 102 -2.82 -16.68 12.29
N SER A 103 -2.79 -15.89 11.21
CA SER A 103 -1.70 -15.92 10.23
C SER A 103 -0.38 -15.43 10.81
N LEU A 104 -0.41 -14.41 11.66
CA LEU A 104 0.77 -13.90 12.34
C LEU A 104 1.31 -14.91 13.36
N TRP A 105 0.44 -15.60 14.10
CA TRP A 105 0.83 -16.70 14.98
C TRP A 105 1.57 -17.78 14.20
N ASP A 106 1.01 -18.20 13.05
CA ASP A 106 1.63 -19.21 12.18
C ASP A 106 3.03 -18.74 11.75
N THR A 107 3.20 -17.45 11.48
CA THR A 107 4.46 -16.83 11.03
C THR A 107 5.50 -16.77 12.14
N VAL A 108 5.12 -16.27 13.33
CA VAL A 108 6.00 -16.21 14.51
C VAL A 108 6.45 -17.62 14.91
N ASN A 109 5.56 -18.61 14.83
CA ASN A 109 5.88 -20.00 15.15
C ASN A 109 6.94 -20.63 14.23
N ARG A 110 7.16 -20.07 13.03
CA ARG A 110 8.19 -20.52 12.08
C ARG A 110 9.55 -19.81 12.27
N LEU A 111 9.61 -18.73 13.04
CA LEU A 111 10.79 -17.87 13.16
C LEU A 111 11.43 -18.06 14.56
N PRO A 112 12.63 -18.67 14.68
CA PRO A 112 13.23 -19.03 15.98
C PRO A 112 13.46 -17.85 16.94
N HIS A 113 13.64 -16.63 16.43
CA HIS A 113 13.79 -15.42 17.25
C HIS A 113 12.57 -14.50 17.18
N GLY A 114 11.51 -14.96 16.51
CA GLY A 114 10.28 -14.21 16.33
C GLY A 114 10.41 -13.00 15.40
N ILE A 115 9.50 -12.05 15.61
CA ILE A 115 9.36 -10.85 14.78
C ILE A 115 9.53 -9.62 15.67
N LYS A 116 10.29 -8.64 15.20
CA LYS A 116 10.45 -7.35 15.85
C LYS A 116 9.59 -6.30 15.13
N ILE A 117 8.74 -5.62 15.91
CA ILE A 117 7.88 -4.51 15.49
C ILE A 117 8.28 -3.31 16.34
N ASN A 118 8.88 -2.27 15.73
CA ASN A 118 9.49 -1.17 16.47
C ASN A 118 10.41 -1.73 17.59
N ASP A 119 10.22 -1.34 18.85
CA ASP A 119 11.03 -1.83 19.98
C ASP A 119 10.48 -3.11 20.64
N THR A 120 9.44 -3.73 20.08
CA THR A 120 8.79 -4.92 20.66
C THR A 120 9.13 -6.18 19.89
N ILE A 121 9.53 -7.24 20.59
CA ILE A 121 9.81 -8.55 20.00
C ILE A 121 8.67 -9.51 20.34
N LEU A 122 7.96 -9.95 19.31
CA LEU A 122 7.03 -11.08 19.38
C LEU A 122 7.85 -12.37 19.24
N HIS A 123 8.37 -12.86 20.35
CA HIS A 123 9.22 -14.05 20.39
C HIS A 123 8.43 -15.34 20.08
N TRP A 124 9.08 -16.33 19.46
CA TRP A 124 8.45 -17.63 19.16
C TRP A 124 7.92 -18.35 20.40
N GLY A 125 8.52 -18.13 21.57
CA GLY A 125 8.03 -18.68 22.84
C GLY A 125 6.58 -18.33 23.14
N LEU A 126 6.09 -17.17 22.67
CA LEU A 126 4.68 -16.79 22.79
C LEU A 126 3.75 -17.81 22.12
N THR A 127 4.17 -18.43 21.02
CA THR A 127 3.36 -19.45 20.32
C THR A 127 3.41 -20.81 20.98
N GLN A 128 4.35 -21.04 21.92
CA GLN A 128 4.38 -22.25 22.74
C GLN A 128 3.44 -22.15 23.95
N GLU A 129 3.22 -20.94 24.45
CA GLU A 129 2.36 -20.67 25.60
C GLU A 129 0.91 -20.33 25.25
N MET A 130 0.67 -19.94 23.99
CA MET A 130 -0.63 -19.45 23.52
C MET A 130 -1.03 -20.12 22.22
N THR A 131 -2.33 -20.38 22.03
CA THR A 131 -2.82 -21.03 20.81
C THR A 131 -3.16 -20.03 19.69
N ARG A 132 -3.18 -20.52 18.46
CA ARG A 132 -3.44 -19.76 17.22
C ARG A 132 -4.70 -18.89 17.22
N ARG A 133 -5.74 -19.28 17.97
CA ARG A 133 -7.05 -18.60 18.01
C ARG A 133 -7.35 -17.97 19.37
N GLU A 134 -6.38 -17.94 20.28
CA GLU A 134 -6.56 -17.34 21.60
C GLU A 134 -6.46 -15.81 21.56
N MET A 135 -7.30 -15.16 22.36
CA MET A 135 -7.30 -13.70 22.52
C MET A 135 -5.97 -13.19 23.09
N LYS A 136 -5.28 -13.99 23.93
CA LYS A 136 -4.05 -13.56 24.60
C LYS A 136 -2.95 -13.21 23.60
N PHE A 137 -2.77 -14.02 22.54
CA PHE A 137 -1.80 -13.71 21.49
C PHE A 137 -2.17 -12.44 20.73
N ALA A 138 -3.46 -12.25 20.41
CA ALA A 138 -3.94 -11.04 19.75
C ALA A 138 -3.65 -9.79 20.58
N LEU A 139 -3.87 -9.84 21.90
CA LEU A 139 -3.58 -8.72 22.81
C LEU A 139 -2.08 -8.36 22.83
N GLU A 140 -1.17 -9.33 22.83
CA GLU A 140 0.27 -9.07 22.74
C GLU A 140 0.65 -8.36 21.43
N VAL A 141 0.05 -8.79 20.31
CA VAL A 141 0.24 -8.15 19.00
C VAL A 141 -0.33 -6.73 19.00
N GLU A 142 -1.53 -6.53 19.54
CA GLU A 142 -2.15 -5.20 19.64
C GLU A 142 -1.32 -4.25 20.51
N GLN A 143 -0.77 -4.73 21.62
CA GLN A 143 0.14 -3.95 22.46
C GLN A 143 1.40 -3.54 21.70
N ALA A 144 1.97 -4.44 20.88
CA ALA A 144 3.11 -4.11 20.03
C ALA A 144 2.75 -3.02 18.98
N LEU A 145 1.61 -3.16 18.30
CA LEU A 145 1.14 -2.19 17.30
C LEU A 145 0.77 -0.83 17.92
N ASN A 146 0.20 -0.82 19.12
CA ASN A 146 -0.18 0.40 19.84
C ASN A 146 1.02 1.24 20.29
N ARG A 147 2.23 0.68 20.33
CA ARG A 147 3.47 1.45 20.60
C ARG A 147 3.89 2.33 19.43
N ILE A 148 3.32 2.11 18.25
CA ILE A 148 3.55 2.96 17.08
C ILE A 148 2.64 4.20 17.20
N ALA A 149 3.23 5.39 17.27
CA ALA A 149 2.47 6.64 17.40
C ALA A 149 1.78 7.06 16.09
N GLU A 150 2.43 6.81 14.95
CA GLU A 150 1.98 7.25 13.63
C GLU A 150 1.02 6.22 13.01
N PRO A 151 -0.27 6.52 12.83
CA PRO A 151 -1.26 5.53 12.38
C PRO A 151 -0.97 5.05 10.94
N GLU A 152 -0.47 5.91 10.05
CA GLU A 152 -0.06 5.49 8.70
C GLU A 152 1.09 4.46 8.71
N TYR A 153 2.03 4.57 9.65
CA TYR A 153 3.10 3.60 9.81
C TYR A 153 2.58 2.29 10.40
N ARG A 154 1.66 2.38 11.35
CA ARG A 154 0.99 1.20 11.92
C ARG A 154 0.31 0.36 10.84
N GLU A 155 -0.41 1.00 9.91
CA GLU A 155 -1.01 0.26 8.78
C GLU A 155 0.03 -0.34 7.84
N MET A 156 1.13 0.37 7.55
CA MET A 156 2.22 -0.20 6.75
C MET A 156 2.82 -1.45 7.42
N VAL A 157 2.97 -1.45 8.75
CA VAL A 157 3.40 -2.62 9.53
C VAL A 157 2.37 -3.75 9.43
N VAL A 158 1.07 -3.47 9.54
CA VAL A 158 0.00 -4.47 9.39
C VAL A 158 0.03 -5.10 7.98
N GLU A 159 0.13 -4.29 6.93
CA GLU A 159 0.28 -4.75 5.55
C GLU A 159 1.51 -5.65 5.37
N ALA A 160 2.67 -5.24 5.93
CA ALA A 160 3.90 -6.02 5.86
C ALA A 160 3.82 -7.36 6.62
N LEU A 161 3.28 -7.36 7.84
CA LEU A 161 3.07 -8.59 8.63
C LEU A 161 2.12 -9.56 7.93
N TRP A 162 1.06 -9.03 7.32
CA TRP A 162 0.11 -9.83 6.57
C TRP A 162 0.74 -10.50 5.34
N LEU A 163 1.54 -9.74 4.57
CA LEU A 163 2.28 -10.27 3.42
C LEU A 163 3.36 -11.28 3.85
N LEU A 164 4.04 -11.03 4.97
CA LEU A 164 5.02 -11.96 5.53
C LEU A 164 4.37 -13.31 5.88
N GLY A 165 3.12 -13.33 6.34
CA GLY A 165 2.39 -14.57 6.55
C GLY A 165 2.11 -15.38 5.28
N LYS A 166 2.25 -14.77 4.09
CA LYS A 166 2.11 -15.42 2.78
C LYS A 166 3.44 -15.61 2.07
N ILE A 167 4.56 -15.38 2.74
CA ILE A 167 5.89 -15.35 2.12
C ILE A 167 6.26 -16.61 1.32
N ASP A 168 5.89 -17.81 1.79
CA ASP A 168 6.15 -19.06 1.08
C ASP A 168 5.49 -19.08 -0.30
N LYS A 169 4.30 -18.46 -0.42
CA LYS A 169 3.58 -18.30 -1.70
C LYS A 169 4.19 -17.20 -2.57
N LEU A 170 4.91 -16.25 -1.99
CA LEU A 170 5.44 -15.07 -2.67
C LEU A 170 6.85 -15.29 -3.21
N VAL A 171 7.71 -15.91 -2.40
CA VAL A 171 9.16 -16.05 -2.63
C VAL A 171 9.48 -17.22 -3.57
N GLN A 172 8.55 -18.17 -3.76
CA GLN A 172 8.73 -19.35 -4.64
C GLN A 172 10.03 -20.12 -4.37
N SER A 173 10.57 -20.00 -3.16
CA SER A 173 11.71 -20.76 -2.66
C SER A 173 11.19 -21.80 -1.66
N GLU A 174 11.70 -23.03 -1.74
CA GLU A 174 11.35 -24.10 -0.80
C GLU A 174 11.84 -23.80 0.63
N GLN A 175 12.87 -22.96 0.78
CA GLN A 175 13.40 -22.52 2.06
C GLN A 175 13.77 -21.02 1.99
N PRO A 176 12.89 -20.11 2.42
CA PRO A 176 13.23 -18.70 2.53
C PRO A 176 14.40 -18.49 3.51
N ASN A 177 15.34 -17.63 3.14
CA ASN A 177 16.53 -17.33 3.93
C ASN A 177 16.19 -16.35 5.08
N PHE A 178 15.46 -16.84 6.07
CA PHE A 178 15.16 -16.04 7.26
C PHE A 178 16.35 -15.92 8.21
N PRO A 179 16.49 -14.76 8.90
CA PRO A 179 17.48 -14.60 9.96
C PRO A 179 17.32 -15.69 11.03
N ARG A 180 18.42 -16.38 11.35
CA ARG A 180 18.45 -17.46 12.36
C ARG A 180 19.12 -17.06 13.66
N ASP A 181 19.77 -15.90 13.69
CA ASP A 181 20.58 -15.37 14.79
C ASP A 181 19.96 -14.14 15.47
N ARG A 182 18.89 -13.58 14.87
CA ARG A 182 18.21 -12.38 15.33
C ARG A 182 16.73 -12.39 14.93
N PRO A 183 15.86 -11.60 15.59
CA PRO A 183 14.47 -11.43 15.17
C PRO A 183 14.37 -10.82 13.77
N LEU A 184 13.30 -11.17 13.04
CA LEU A 184 12.99 -10.53 11.76
C LEU A 184 12.44 -9.13 12.03
N ASP A 185 13.17 -8.11 11.58
CA ASP A 185 12.83 -6.70 11.82
C ASP A 185 11.93 -6.15 10.70
N ILE A 186 10.67 -5.84 11.04
CA ILE A 186 9.69 -5.33 10.08
C ILE A 186 10.04 -3.93 9.58
N ASP A 187 10.66 -3.10 10.43
CA ASP A 187 11.05 -1.74 10.04
C ASP A 187 12.09 -1.81 8.91
N THR A 188 13.00 -2.80 8.97
CA THR A 188 13.99 -3.03 7.91
C THR A 188 13.32 -3.41 6.57
N VAL A 189 12.25 -4.22 6.59
CA VAL A 189 11.49 -4.56 5.38
C VAL A 189 10.81 -3.32 4.80
N LEU A 190 10.19 -2.49 5.64
CA LEU A 190 9.53 -1.25 5.23
C LEU A 190 10.51 -0.25 4.61
N HIS A 191 11.67 -0.05 5.24
CA HIS A 191 12.73 0.79 4.69
C HIS A 191 13.25 0.25 3.36
N LYS A 192 13.48 -1.06 3.24
CA LYS A 192 13.91 -1.66 1.97
C LYS A 192 12.87 -1.47 0.87
N ALA A 193 11.58 -1.62 1.18
CA ALA A 193 10.50 -1.35 0.24
C ALA A 193 10.46 0.13 -0.17
N ASN A 194 10.69 1.04 0.77
CA ASN A 194 10.79 2.45 0.49
C ASN A 194 11.99 2.80 -0.40
N ASP A 195 13.15 2.18 -0.19
CA ASP A 195 14.31 2.39 -1.07
C ASP A 195 13.98 1.99 -2.51
N ILE A 196 13.33 0.83 -2.71
CA ILE A 196 12.90 0.36 -4.03
C ILE A 196 11.85 1.31 -4.63
N PHE A 197 10.89 1.78 -3.83
CA PHE A 197 9.88 2.75 -4.26
C PHE A 197 10.52 4.05 -4.73
N VAL A 198 11.43 4.60 -3.92
CA VAL A 198 12.14 5.83 -4.25
C VAL A 198 12.98 5.61 -5.49
N GLU A 199 13.80 4.56 -5.57
CA GLU A 199 14.62 4.27 -6.75
C GLU A 199 13.79 4.16 -8.03
N HIS A 200 12.65 3.45 -7.97
CA HIS A 200 11.74 3.33 -9.11
C HIS A 200 11.19 4.68 -9.56
N ASN A 201 10.80 5.55 -8.62
CA ASN A 201 10.15 6.83 -8.93
C ASN A 201 11.13 8.02 -8.99
N CYS A 202 12.41 7.81 -8.70
CA CYS A 202 13.51 8.77 -8.73
C CYS A 202 14.69 8.20 -9.54
N PRO A 203 14.62 8.24 -10.89
CA PRO A 203 15.67 7.72 -11.75
C PRO A 203 17.02 8.46 -11.67
N ILE A 204 17.10 9.63 -10.99
CA ILE A 204 18.33 10.44 -10.92
C ILE A 204 19.50 9.71 -10.22
N ARG A 205 19.23 8.65 -9.43
CA ARG A 205 20.28 7.86 -8.75
C ARG A 205 20.84 6.68 -9.55
N SER A 206 20.23 6.26 -10.66
CA SER A 206 20.75 5.13 -11.44
C SER A 206 21.55 5.64 -12.64
N VAL A 207 22.85 5.36 -12.64
CA VAL A 207 23.77 5.72 -13.72
C VAL A 207 23.33 5.01 -14.99
N ALA A 208 23.18 5.79 -16.07
CA ALA A 208 22.63 5.44 -17.38
C ALA A 208 21.11 5.23 -17.41
N VAL A 209 20.35 6.24 -17.85
CA VAL A 209 19.61 6.20 -19.14
C VAL A 209 19.09 7.62 -19.44
N GLU A 210 19.87 8.42 -20.16
CA GLU A 210 19.53 9.79 -20.60
C GLU A 210 18.23 9.86 -21.43
N ILE A 211 17.81 8.73 -22.02
CA ILE A 211 16.59 8.57 -22.83
C ILE A 211 15.35 8.30 -21.95
N LEU A 212 15.46 7.49 -20.90
CA LEU A 212 14.35 7.24 -19.95
C LEU A 212 14.11 8.47 -19.06
N THR A 213 15.17 9.23 -18.75
CA THR A 213 15.05 10.50 -18.02
C THR A 213 14.20 11.52 -18.76
N ARG A 214 14.16 11.53 -20.10
CA ARG A 214 13.28 12.42 -20.87
C ARG A 214 11.80 12.01 -20.78
N LEU A 215 11.50 10.71 -20.94
CA LEU A 215 10.13 10.19 -20.83
C LEU A 215 9.57 10.31 -19.40
N THR A 216 10.36 10.06 -18.35
CA THR A 216 9.91 10.22 -16.96
C THR A 216 9.78 11.69 -16.53
N ARG A 217 10.57 12.58 -17.12
CA ARG A 217 10.48 14.04 -16.88
C ARG A 217 9.27 14.68 -17.58
N GLU A 218 8.82 14.11 -18.71
CA GLU A 218 7.55 14.50 -19.36
C GLU A 218 6.31 14.03 -18.57
N LEU A 219 6.45 13.02 -17.70
CA LEU A 219 5.37 12.49 -16.86
C LEU A 219 5.32 13.05 -15.42
N GLY A 220 6.29 13.89 -15.02
CA GLY A 220 6.25 14.66 -13.77
C GLY A 220 5.83 13.86 -12.53
N THR A 221 6.52 12.76 -12.19
CA THR A 221 6.15 12.00 -10.99
C THR A 221 6.47 12.80 -9.72
N ILE A 222 5.48 12.98 -8.84
CA ILE A 222 5.56 13.83 -7.63
C ILE A 222 6.73 13.44 -6.69
N VAL A 223 7.20 12.19 -6.76
CA VAL A 223 8.34 11.68 -5.98
C VAL A 223 9.67 12.37 -6.34
N LEU A 224 9.80 12.88 -7.57
CA LEU A 224 10.97 13.65 -8.04
C LEU A 224 11.15 14.97 -7.29
N GLU A 225 10.07 15.63 -6.87
CA GLU A 225 10.14 16.92 -6.17
C GLU A 225 10.46 16.76 -4.68
N CYS A 226 10.27 15.55 -4.14
CA CYS A 226 10.41 15.24 -2.72
C CYS A 226 11.71 14.51 -2.40
N CYS A 227 11.91 13.28 -2.90
CA CYS A 227 13.05 12.43 -2.52
C CYS A 227 14.25 12.56 -3.47
N ALA A 228 14.04 12.97 -4.73
CA ALA A 228 15.10 13.01 -5.74
C ALA A 228 16.03 14.22 -5.63
N SER A 229 15.58 15.28 -4.96
CA SER A 229 16.31 16.55 -4.83
C SER A 229 17.23 16.61 -3.60
N GLY A 230 17.45 15.49 -2.90
CA GLY A 230 18.18 15.46 -1.63
C GLY A 230 17.44 16.11 -0.46
N LYS A 231 16.14 16.42 -0.63
CA LYS A 231 15.27 16.87 0.45
C LYS A 231 14.78 15.67 1.25
N GLN A 232 14.68 15.85 2.56
CA GLN A 232 14.07 14.86 3.44
C GLN A 232 12.55 14.89 3.21
N CYS A 233 11.98 13.76 2.81
CA CYS A 233 10.54 13.62 2.73
C CYS A 233 9.91 13.75 4.12
N ASP A 234 8.76 14.40 4.21
CA ASP A 234 7.96 14.62 5.42
C ASP A 234 7.18 13.38 5.89
N GLY A 235 7.43 12.22 5.29
CA GLY A 235 6.77 10.98 5.68
C GLY A 235 7.26 10.46 7.03
N ALA A 236 6.34 9.88 7.79
CA ALA A 236 6.61 9.31 9.10
C ALA A 236 7.72 8.24 9.04
N ARG A 237 8.51 8.14 10.10
CA ARG A 237 9.56 7.12 10.27
C ARG A 237 10.57 7.03 9.11
N GLY A 238 10.79 8.14 8.38
CA GLY A 238 11.76 8.18 7.29
C GLY A 238 11.34 7.42 6.03
N LEU A 239 10.06 7.03 5.91
CA LEU A 239 9.50 6.52 4.66
C LEU A 239 8.95 7.67 3.82
N CYS A 240 8.94 7.52 2.51
CA CYS A 240 8.39 8.50 1.59
C CYS A 240 6.87 8.64 1.77
N ARG A 241 6.37 9.87 1.92
CA ARG A 241 4.95 10.23 1.99
C ARG A 241 4.14 9.67 0.82
N HIS A 242 4.73 9.60 -0.36
CA HIS A 242 4.08 9.04 -1.55
C HIS A 242 3.96 7.51 -1.51
N LEU A 243 4.84 6.81 -0.78
CA LEU A 243 4.65 5.39 -0.53
C LEU A 243 3.40 5.18 0.34
N TYR A 244 3.26 5.96 1.41
CA TYR A 244 2.04 5.94 2.25
C TYR A 244 0.77 6.37 1.52
N ASP A 245 0.88 7.05 0.37
CA ASP A 245 -0.26 7.42 -0.45
C ASP A 245 -0.43 6.55 -1.71
N SER A 246 0.40 5.53 -1.89
CA SER A 246 0.21 4.57 -2.98
C SER A 246 -0.89 3.57 -2.64
N ALA A 247 -1.62 3.10 -3.65
CA ALA A 247 -2.68 2.10 -3.44
C ALA A 247 -2.12 0.83 -2.78
N PRO A 248 -2.88 0.10 -1.94
CA PRO A 248 -2.39 -1.12 -1.30
C PRO A 248 -1.95 -2.20 -2.30
N ALA A 249 -2.58 -2.25 -3.47
CA ALA A 249 -2.32 -3.26 -4.50
C ALA A 249 -2.21 -2.65 -5.91
N GLY A 250 -1.74 -3.46 -6.86
CA GLY A 250 -1.47 -3.04 -8.23
C GLY A 250 0.03 -2.92 -8.51
N GLU A 251 0.37 -2.69 -9.78
CA GLU A 251 1.76 -2.65 -10.28
C GLU A 251 2.64 -1.61 -9.58
N PHE A 252 2.02 -0.52 -9.10
CA PHE A 252 2.70 0.58 -8.41
C PHE A 252 2.18 0.77 -6.98
N GLY A 253 1.52 -0.24 -6.41
CA GLY A 253 0.99 -0.19 -5.04
C GLY A 253 2.00 -0.57 -3.96
N THR A 254 1.72 -0.30 -2.69
CA THR A 254 2.62 -0.61 -1.56
C THR A 254 3.00 -2.08 -1.51
N SER A 255 2.04 -3.00 -1.67
CA SER A 255 2.31 -4.44 -1.66
C SER A 255 3.32 -4.85 -2.71
N HIS A 256 3.34 -4.23 -3.89
CA HIS A 256 4.35 -4.52 -4.91
C HIS A 256 5.77 -4.29 -4.38
N TYR A 257 6.01 -3.15 -3.73
CA TYR A 257 7.31 -2.79 -3.18
C TYR A 257 7.68 -3.63 -1.96
N LEU A 258 6.71 -3.92 -1.08
CA LEU A 258 6.90 -4.81 0.08
C LEU A 258 7.30 -6.23 -0.36
N ILE A 259 6.61 -6.76 -1.36
CA ILE A 259 6.88 -8.10 -1.87
C ILE A 259 8.23 -8.15 -2.56
N ARG A 260 8.58 -7.13 -3.35
CA ARG A 260 9.94 -7.03 -3.93
C ARG A 260 11.02 -6.95 -2.86
N ALA A 261 10.80 -6.19 -1.78
CA ALA A 261 11.72 -6.13 -0.65
C ALA A 261 11.89 -7.50 0.00
N MET A 262 10.78 -8.19 0.31
CA MET A 262 10.81 -9.54 0.91
C MET A 262 11.50 -10.56 0.01
N ILE A 263 11.26 -10.54 -1.31
CA ILE A 263 11.96 -11.39 -2.26
C ILE A 263 13.46 -11.12 -2.18
N ILE A 264 13.88 -9.86 -2.34
CA ILE A 264 15.32 -9.50 -2.31
C ILE A 264 15.99 -9.87 -0.98
N MET A 265 15.26 -9.78 0.13
CA MET A 265 15.82 -10.04 1.46
C MET A 265 15.84 -11.52 1.84
N TYR A 266 14.91 -12.33 1.32
CA TYR A 266 14.64 -13.68 1.82
C TYR A 266 14.62 -14.78 0.75
N THR A 267 14.90 -14.49 -0.53
CA THR A 267 15.36 -15.51 -1.50
C THR A 267 16.86 -15.71 -1.37
#